data_AF-A0A2P2DVQ5-F1
#
_entry.id   AF-A0A2P2DVQ5-F1
#
_cell.length_a   1.000
_cell.length_b   1.000
_cell.length_c   1.000
_cell.angle_alpha   90.00
_cell.angle_beta   90.00
_cell.angle_gamma   90.00
#
_symmetry.space_group_name_H-M   'P 1'
#
loop_
_entity.id
_entity.type
_entity.pdbx_description
1 polymer ?
#
loop_
_entity_poly.entity_id
_entity_poly.type
_entity_poly.pdbx_seq_one_letter_code
_entity_poly.pdbx_strand_id
1 'polypeptide(L)'
;MLLVPFSNPLFEKLFLIFLSTLLSEDLTCISVGILVQAGKLEPVSATLACTLGIFLGDYLLFLTGREILSLLKKKKRKEALENSRLYQRLADGLKHRFLSTLFIARFVPGTRLPIYTFSGMIAKSSGPFLLITFIASLLWTPILIYLSFLYGQAFKKFYTSNSLTASILLAIFSIYLLYQMVLLLIQKNRREDVWIRIQKIPKLEFWPSVIFYTPLIPYVCYLIIRYGSIRLITASNPLIPMGGIMMESKFSILKSLPVQWIAKATLFEMADKHNASVKLYDFLKTLNSPFPIIAKPDIGERGRGLKLIANQSDLDSFVKNLDVNYIFQEYHPGPFEAGIFYYRMPGENQGKIFSITKKTFPVLIGDGKHTIEELIKRHPRFKFQKNTFLDRNLKHLNVILSVGETFSLGFTGNHIQGCMFEDGSDLITKELERSIDTISLSCHGFFFGRYDIRYKSESDLKEGHSFKIIELNGAMSESTNLYDPKFTIWKSYSILFQQWKLLFQIGKKNHEAGTLLATYKEFYALWQSYQDYIKQIDPISKEFG
;
A
#
# COMPACT_ATOMS: atom_id res chain seq x y z
N MET A 1 40.40 -46.17 48.13
CA MET A 1 39.40 -47.25 48.10
C MET A 1 38.35 -46.87 47.07
N LEU A 2 38.40 -47.55 45.92
CA LEU A 2 37.39 -47.67 44.84
C LEU A 2 37.00 -46.40 44.03
N LEU A 3 37.86 -46.06 43.05
CA LEU A 3 37.41 -45.48 41.78
C LEU A 3 36.73 -46.60 40.98
N VAL A 4 35.40 -46.61 40.94
CA VAL A 4 34.61 -47.44 40.02
C VAL A 4 34.53 -46.69 38.68
N PRO A 5 34.94 -47.28 37.55
CA PRO A 5 34.73 -46.66 36.25
C PRO A 5 33.26 -46.81 35.86
N PHE A 6 32.46 -45.76 36.06
CA PHE A 6 31.12 -45.66 35.47
C PHE A 6 31.23 -45.24 34.00
N SER A 7 31.77 -46.08 33.12
CA SER A 7 31.64 -45.88 31.67
C SER A 7 30.34 -46.50 31.18
N ASN A 8 29.21 -45.95 31.61
CA ASN A 8 27.93 -46.24 30.98
C ASN A 8 27.79 -45.30 29.77
N PRO A 9 27.77 -45.81 28.52
CA PRO A 9 27.72 -44.99 27.31
C PRO A 9 26.46 -44.13 27.22
N LEU A 10 25.40 -44.45 27.97
CA LEU A 10 24.23 -43.58 28.12
C LEU A 10 24.52 -42.37 29.01
N PHE A 11 25.21 -42.58 30.13
CA PHE A 11 25.58 -41.50 31.06
C PHE A 11 26.50 -40.48 30.39
N GLU A 12 27.50 -40.95 29.62
CA GLU A 12 28.40 -40.08 28.86
C GLU A 12 27.64 -39.21 27.85
N LYS A 13 26.68 -39.80 27.11
CA LYS A 13 25.84 -39.06 26.16
C LYS A 13 24.96 -38.01 26.85
N LEU A 14 24.32 -38.37 27.96
CA LEU A 14 23.48 -37.43 28.72
C LEU A 14 24.31 -36.31 29.34
N PHE A 15 25.52 -36.60 29.82
CA PHE A 15 26.45 -35.61 30.34
C PHE A 15 26.96 -34.66 29.26
N LEU A 16 27.25 -35.17 28.06
CA LEU A 16 27.60 -34.33 26.90
C LEU A 16 26.44 -33.42 26.48
N ILE A 17 25.20 -33.93 26.49
CA ILE A 17 24.01 -33.11 26.23
C ILE A 17 23.89 -32.00 27.27
N PHE A 18 24.03 -32.34 28.55
CA PHE A 18 24.03 -31.38 29.64
C PHE A 18 25.06 -30.26 29.43
N LEU A 19 26.33 -30.61 29.13
CA LEU A 19 27.38 -29.61 28.88
C LEU A 19 27.11 -28.79 27.60
N SER A 20 26.58 -29.41 26.56
CA SER A 20 26.28 -28.74 25.28
C SER A 20 25.25 -27.62 25.45
N THR A 21 24.31 -27.77 26.39
CA THR A 21 23.33 -26.71 26.69
C THR A 21 23.96 -25.42 27.21
N LEU A 22 25.15 -25.50 27.82
CA LEU A 22 25.90 -24.32 28.30
C LEU A 22 26.55 -23.53 27.16
N LEU A 23 26.84 -24.19 26.03
CA LEU A 23 27.35 -23.54 24.83
C LEU A 23 26.22 -22.94 23.99
N SER A 24 25.19 -23.75 23.73
CA SER A 24 24.00 -23.32 23.00
C SER A 24 22.79 -24.17 23.39
N GLU A 25 21.94 -23.61 24.25
CA GLU A 25 20.69 -24.24 24.67
C GLU A 25 19.81 -24.64 23.47
N ASP A 26 19.53 -23.67 22.58
CA ASP A 26 18.52 -23.86 21.54
C ASP A 26 18.98 -24.89 20.50
N LEU A 27 20.26 -24.84 20.08
CA LEU A 27 20.84 -25.84 19.16
C LEU A 27 20.90 -27.23 19.80
N THR A 28 21.17 -27.31 21.10
CA THR A 28 21.21 -28.58 21.83
C THR A 28 19.81 -29.20 21.89
N CYS A 29 18.77 -28.43 22.22
CA CYS A 29 17.39 -28.92 22.26
C CYS A 29 16.91 -29.40 20.88
N ILE A 30 17.23 -28.64 19.82
CA ILE A 30 16.91 -29.04 18.44
C ILE A 30 17.62 -30.37 18.10
N SER A 31 18.92 -30.46 18.36
CA SER A 31 19.73 -31.66 18.08
C SER A 31 19.24 -32.88 18.85
N VAL A 32 18.90 -32.71 20.13
CA VAL A 32 18.33 -33.77 20.97
C VAL A 32 16.98 -34.24 20.42
N GLY A 33 16.09 -33.34 20.02
CA GLY A 33 14.81 -33.72 19.40
C GLY A 33 14.98 -34.57 18.13
N ILE A 34 15.97 -34.23 17.28
CA ILE A 34 16.31 -35.02 16.08
C ILE A 34 16.89 -36.39 16.45
N LEU A 35 17.76 -36.47 17.47
CA LEU A 35 18.37 -37.72 17.90
C LEU A 35 17.36 -38.66 18.59
N VAL A 36 16.43 -38.10 19.37
CA VAL A 36 15.28 -38.82 19.93
C VAL A 36 14.40 -39.36 18.80
N GLN A 37 14.14 -38.55 17.77
CA GLN A 37 13.39 -38.99 16.58
C GLN A 37 14.08 -40.14 15.84
N ALA A 38 15.41 -40.11 15.77
CA ALA A 38 16.21 -41.16 15.15
C ALA A 38 16.31 -42.44 16.02
N GLY A 39 15.68 -42.48 17.20
CA GLY A 39 15.74 -43.60 18.14
C GLY A 39 17.09 -43.76 18.85
N LYS A 40 17.97 -42.75 18.79
CA LYS A 40 19.32 -42.81 19.37
C LYS A 40 19.38 -42.42 20.83
N LEU A 41 18.34 -41.76 21.35
CA LEU A 41 18.23 -41.27 22.71
C LEU A 41 16.84 -41.58 23.28
N GLU A 42 16.79 -41.91 24.56
CA GLU A 42 15.54 -42.07 25.31
C GLU A 42 14.94 -40.67 25.61
N PRO A 43 13.67 -40.39 25.24
CA PRO A 43 13.10 -39.05 25.30
C PRO A 43 13.13 -38.39 26.67
N VAL A 44 12.79 -39.14 27.73
CA VAL A 44 12.64 -38.60 29.09
C VAL A 44 14.01 -38.22 29.64
N SER A 45 14.98 -39.13 29.58
CA SER A 45 16.34 -38.91 30.07
C SER A 45 17.04 -37.78 29.33
N ALA A 46 16.89 -37.70 28.00
CA ALA A 46 17.50 -36.64 27.21
C ALA A 46 16.88 -35.27 27.51
N THR A 47 15.56 -35.21 27.70
CA THR A 47 14.85 -33.97 28.04
C THR A 47 15.19 -33.50 29.45
N LEU A 48 15.31 -34.42 30.42
CA LEU A 48 15.77 -34.11 31.77
C LEU A 48 17.21 -33.58 31.76
N ALA A 49 18.12 -34.21 31.02
CA ALA A 49 19.50 -33.76 30.90
C ALA A 49 19.58 -32.34 30.30
N CYS A 50 18.80 -32.05 29.25
CA CYS A 50 18.68 -30.71 28.69
C CYS A 50 18.13 -29.71 29.72
N THR A 51 17.03 -30.06 30.40
CA THR A 51 16.34 -29.16 31.35
C THR A 51 17.27 -28.78 32.50
N LEU A 52 18.00 -29.75 33.06
CA LEU A 52 18.96 -29.54 34.14
C LEU A 52 20.16 -28.72 33.69
N GLY A 53 20.71 -28.99 32.49
CA GLY A 53 21.84 -28.25 31.95
C GLY A 53 21.52 -26.78 31.73
N ILE A 54 20.33 -26.51 31.17
CA ILE A 54 19.91 -25.14 30.97
C ILE A 54 19.59 -24.45 32.29
N PHE A 55 18.92 -25.13 33.21
CA PHE A 55 18.66 -24.57 34.53
C PHE A 55 19.96 -24.16 35.25
N LEU A 56 21.02 -24.99 35.14
CA LEU A 56 22.34 -24.63 35.63
C LEU A 56 22.89 -23.40 34.88
N GLY A 57 22.78 -23.35 33.55
CA GLY A 57 23.20 -22.20 32.75
C GLY A 57 22.54 -20.89 33.17
N ASP A 58 21.22 -20.90 33.38
CA ASP A 58 20.46 -19.75 33.90
C ASP A 58 20.97 -19.31 35.27
N TYR A 59 21.27 -20.27 36.15
CA TYR A 59 21.82 -19.98 37.46
C TYR A 59 23.23 -19.41 37.40
N LEU A 60 24.08 -19.89 36.48
CA LEU A 60 25.40 -19.33 36.24
C LEU A 60 25.31 -17.87 35.78
N LEU A 61 24.37 -17.53 34.89
CA LEU A 61 24.12 -16.13 34.49
C LEU A 61 23.67 -15.26 35.67
N PHE A 62 22.86 -15.79 36.57
CA PHE A 62 22.51 -15.08 37.80
C PHE A 62 23.71 -14.85 38.72
N LEU A 63 24.57 -15.86 38.88
CA LEU A 63 25.79 -15.76 39.69
C LEU A 63 26.79 -14.78 39.11
N THR A 64 26.99 -14.75 37.78
CA THR A 64 27.86 -13.75 37.15
C THR A 64 27.38 -12.33 37.42
N GLY A 65 26.07 -12.09 37.39
CA GLY A 65 25.48 -10.82 37.81
C GLY A 65 25.82 -10.43 39.25
N ARG A 66 25.74 -11.40 40.17
CA ARG A 66 26.05 -11.19 41.59
C ARG A 66 27.54 -10.92 41.82
N GLU A 67 28.41 -11.61 41.10
CA GLU A 67 29.87 -11.40 41.17
C GLU A 67 30.34 -10.12 40.48
N ILE A 68 29.67 -9.64 39.44
CA ILE A 68 29.99 -8.33 38.82
C ILE A 68 29.94 -7.20 39.86
N LEU A 69 28.98 -7.26 40.80
CA LEU A 69 28.89 -6.32 41.92
C LEU A 69 29.95 -6.54 43.00
N SER A 70 30.37 -7.79 43.24
CA SER A 70 31.44 -8.12 44.20
C SER A 70 32.82 -7.69 43.69
N LEU A 71 33.05 -7.80 42.37
CA LEU A 71 34.28 -7.45 41.66
C LEU A 71 34.47 -5.94 41.50
N LEU A 72 33.41 -5.14 41.62
CA LEU A 72 33.49 -3.68 41.70
C LEU A 72 34.04 -3.25 43.08
N LYS A 73 35.31 -3.57 43.35
CA LYS A 73 36.03 -3.33 44.62
C LYS A 73 36.09 -1.86 45.08
N LYS A 74 35.81 -0.89 44.20
CA LYS A 74 35.79 0.54 44.52
C LYS A 74 34.36 1.00 44.77
N LYS A 75 34.05 1.35 46.03
CA LYS A 75 32.75 1.90 46.49
C LYS A 75 32.18 2.96 45.53
N LYS A 76 33.03 3.88 45.04
CA LYS A 76 32.67 4.92 44.05
C LYS A 76 32.16 4.39 42.69
N ARG A 77 32.68 3.27 42.16
CA ARG A 77 32.25 2.72 40.85
C ARG A 77 30.94 1.94 40.98
N LYS A 78 30.75 1.25 42.10
CA LYS A 78 29.49 0.62 42.47
C LYS A 78 28.39 1.67 42.65
N GLU A 79 28.66 2.72 43.43
CA GLU A 79 27.75 3.85 43.62
C GLU A 79 27.44 4.58 42.30
N ALA A 80 28.42 4.78 41.41
CA ALA A 80 28.19 5.40 40.11
C ALA A 80 27.29 4.55 39.18
N LEU A 81 27.40 3.22 39.23
CA LEU A 81 26.56 2.31 38.45
C LEU A 81 25.12 2.27 39.01
N GLU A 82 24.99 2.15 40.33
CA GLU A 82 23.70 2.13 41.04
C GLU A 82 22.94 3.46 40.91
N ASN A 83 23.66 4.59 40.83
CA ASN A 83 23.10 5.93 40.62
C ASN A 83 22.85 6.29 39.15
N SER A 84 23.18 5.40 38.20
CA SER A 84 22.89 5.66 36.80
C SER A 84 21.39 5.60 36.53
N ARG A 85 20.87 6.57 35.74
CA ARG A 85 19.45 6.63 35.36
C ARG A 85 18.96 5.35 34.67
N LEU A 86 19.85 4.65 33.97
CA LEU A 86 19.55 3.39 33.29
C LEU A 86 19.37 2.23 34.29
N TYR A 87 20.27 2.11 35.27
CA TYR A 87 20.17 1.09 36.31
C TYR A 87 18.89 1.25 37.14
N GLN A 88 18.57 2.47 37.56
CA GLN A 88 17.36 2.74 38.35
C GLN A 88 16.07 2.40 37.57
N ARG A 89 15.97 2.85 36.31
CA ARG A 89 14.81 2.51 35.45
C ARG A 89 14.63 1.00 35.27
N LEU A 90 15.71 0.28 34.99
CA LEU A 90 15.67 -1.16 34.80
C LEU A 90 15.38 -1.89 36.13
N ALA A 91 15.94 -1.42 37.24
CA ALA A 91 15.72 -2.00 38.56
C ALA A 91 14.28 -1.82 39.03
N ASP A 92 13.69 -0.64 38.85
CA ASP A 92 12.31 -0.36 39.25
C ASP A 92 11.33 -1.16 38.37
N GLY A 93 11.56 -1.21 37.06
CA GLY A 93 10.77 -2.03 36.14
C GLY A 93 10.81 -3.52 36.48
N LEU A 94 12.00 -4.05 36.81
CA LEU A 94 12.19 -5.45 37.19
C LEU A 94 11.58 -5.75 38.57
N LYS A 95 11.68 -4.85 39.55
CA LYS A 95 11.11 -5.04 40.91
C LYS A 95 9.59 -5.16 40.89
N HIS A 96 8.90 -4.35 40.10
CA HIS A 96 7.43 -4.39 40.03
C HIS A 96 6.86 -5.67 39.39
N ARG A 97 7.65 -6.38 38.57
CA ARG A 97 7.23 -7.59 37.85
C ARG A 97 8.32 -8.67 37.79
N PHE A 98 9.03 -8.87 38.90
CA PHE A 98 10.26 -9.68 38.93
C PHE A 98 10.05 -11.10 38.40
N LEU A 99 9.11 -11.84 38.97
CA LEU A 99 8.85 -13.24 38.59
C LEU A 99 8.33 -13.36 37.15
N SER A 100 7.37 -12.51 36.75
CA SER A 100 6.81 -12.55 35.40
C SER A 100 7.84 -12.19 34.33
N THR A 101 8.74 -11.23 34.62
CA THR A 101 9.80 -10.82 33.69
C THR A 101 10.83 -11.93 33.51
N LEU A 102 11.22 -12.60 34.59
CA LEU A 102 12.10 -13.78 34.55
C LEU A 102 11.48 -14.93 33.74
N PHE A 103 10.19 -15.19 33.97
CA PHE A 103 9.46 -16.22 33.23
C PHE A 103 9.38 -15.90 31.73
N ILE A 104 8.97 -14.68 31.37
CA ILE A 104 8.81 -14.24 29.97
C ILE A 104 10.15 -14.19 29.24
N ALA A 105 11.25 -13.82 29.91
CA ALA A 105 12.58 -13.75 29.32
C ALA A 105 13.00 -15.08 28.66
N ARG A 106 12.53 -16.22 29.19
CA ARG A 106 12.76 -17.55 28.62
C ARG A 106 12.15 -17.73 27.22
N PHE A 107 10.99 -17.10 26.97
CA PHE A 107 10.22 -17.24 25.74
C PHE A 107 10.58 -16.19 24.69
N VAL A 108 11.45 -15.22 25.01
CA VAL A 108 11.84 -14.13 24.11
C VAL A 108 13.34 -14.25 23.77
N PRO A 109 13.68 -14.59 22.51
CA PRO A 109 15.07 -14.73 22.09
C PRO A 109 15.94 -13.50 22.40
N GLY A 110 17.17 -13.73 22.86
CA GLY A 110 18.15 -12.68 23.16
C GLY A 110 17.96 -11.92 24.48
N THR A 111 16.86 -12.14 25.20
CA THR A 111 16.57 -11.40 26.45
C THR A 111 17.07 -12.06 27.73
N ARG A 112 17.31 -13.39 27.72
CA ARG A 112 17.77 -14.18 28.87
C ARG A 112 19.08 -13.68 29.48
N LEU A 113 20.12 -13.53 28.65
CA LEU A 113 21.44 -13.09 29.10
C LEU A 113 21.39 -11.75 29.84
N PRO A 114 20.83 -10.65 29.27
CA PRO A 114 20.77 -9.38 29.99
C PRO A 114 19.84 -9.43 31.20
N ILE A 115 18.67 -10.07 31.11
CA ILE A 115 17.69 -10.08 32.22
C ILE A 115 18.18 -10.92 33.40
N TYR A 116 18.73 -12.12 33.17
CA TYR A 116 19.17 -13.01 34.25
C TYR A 116 20.44 -12.50 34.93
N THR A 117 21.39 -11.97 34.15
CA THR A 117 22.58 -11.31 34.70
C THR A 117 22.18 -10.08 35.53
N PHE A 118 21.30 -9.23 35.01
CA PHE A 118 20.83 -8.05 35.75
C PHE A 118 20.00 -8.41 36.99
N SER A 119 19.24 -9.51 36.94
CA SER A 119 18.51 -10.02 38.10
C SER A 119 19.46 -10.47 39.22
N GLY A 120 20.59 -11.08 38.87
CA GLY A 120 21.68 -11.39 39.81
C GLY A 120 22.26 -10.16 40.51
N MET A 121 22.21 -9.00 39.85
CA MET A 121 22.71 -7.75 40.40
C MET A 121 21.77 -7.10 41.44
N ILE A 122 20.47 -7.38 41.38
CA ILE A 122 19.45 -6.67 42.16
C ILE A 122 18.79 -7.57 43.21
N ALA A 123 18.70 -8.87 42.94
CA ALA A 123 17.96 -9.80 43.78
C ALA A 123 18.59 -9.94 45.17
N LYS A 124 17.75 -9.86 46.21
CA LYS A 124 18.16 -10.08 47.60
C LYS A 124 18.46 -11.55 47.89
N SER A 125 17.84 -12.48 47.17
CA SER A 125 17.97 -13.93 47.34
C SER A 125 17.84 -14.66 46.00
N SER A 126 18.49 -15.82 45.87
CA SER A 126 18.46 -16.66 44.67
C SER A 126 17.20 -17.54 44.58
N GLY A 127 16.49 -17.78 45.70
CA GLY A 127 15.36 -18.70 45.76
C GLY A 127 14.25 -18.42 44.74
N PRO A 128 13.69 -17.20 44.68
CA PRO A 128 12.64 -16.86 43.72
C PRO A 128 13.09 -16.98 42.26
N PHE A 129 14.36 -16.67 41.99
CA PHE A 129 14.96 -16.85 40.67
C PHE A 129 15.04 -18.34 40.30
N LEU A 130 15.61 -19.17 41.18
CA LEU A 130 15.75 -20.61 40.96
C LEU A 130 14.39 -21.29 40.74
N LEU A 131 13.39 -20.95 41.54
CA LEU A 131 12.05 -21.54 41.39
C LEU A 131 11.44 -21.20 40.02
N ILE A 132 11.46 -19.92 39.63
CA ILE A 132 10.77 -19.49 38.41
C ILE A 132 11.53 -19.92 37.15
N THR A 133 12.86 -19.91 37.16
CA THR A 133 13.65 -20.37 36.00
C THR A 133 13.63 -21.88 35.85
N PHE A 134 13.51 -22.64 36.95
CA PHE A 134 13.27 -24.08 36.89
C PHE A 134 11.90 -24.41 36.30
N ILE A 135 10.84 -23.72 36.73
CA ILE A 135 9.51 -23.91 36.16
C ILE A 135 9.52 -23.52 34.67
N ALA A 136 10.16 -22.41 34.32
CA ALA A 136 10.27 -21.97 32.94
C ALA A 136 11.08 -22.95 32.07
N SER A 137 12.16 -23.53 32.58
CA SER A 137 12.95 -24.54 31.87
C SER A 137 12.18 -25.85 31.70
N LEU A 138 11.51 -26.30 32.75
CA LEU A 138 10.70 -27.52 32.74
C LEU A 138 9.53 -27.43 31.76
N LEU A 139 9.01 -26.22 31.50
CA LEU A 139 7.98 -26.00 30.48
C LEU A 139 8.57 -25.85 29.07
N TRP A 140 9.59 -24.99 28.90
CA TRP A 140 10.13 -24.65 27.59
C TRP A 140 10.89 -25.79 26.92
N THR A 141 11.75 -26.48 27.67
CA THR A 141 12.68 -27.47 27.13
C THR A 141 11.96 -28.68 26.52
N PRO A 142 10.96 -29.31 27.17
CA PRO A 142 10.20 -30.39 26.56
C PRO A 142 9.43 -29.93 25.32
N ILE A 143 8.85 -28.72 25.33
CA ILE A 143 8.14 -28.16 24.18
C ILE A 143 9.08 -28.04 22.99
N LEU A 144 10.27 -27.48 23.16
CA LEU A 144 11.22 -27.27 22.07
C LEU A 144 11.76 -28.60 21.51
N ILE A 145 12.06 -29.56 22.38
CA ILE A 145 12.49 -30.92 21.97
C ILE A 145 11.36 -31.64 21.21
N TYR A 146 10.12 -31.55 21.70
CA TYR A 146 8.97 -32.17 21.07
C TYR A 146 8.64 -31.55 19.70
N LEU A 147 8.70 -30.22 19.58
CA LEU A 147 8.55 -29.53 18.30
C LEU A 147 9.64 -29.93 17.31
N SER A 148 10.90 -30.03 17.77
CA SER A 148 12.01 -30.52 16.94
C SER A 148 11.80 -31.96 16.48
N PHE A 149 11.30 -32.83 17.36
CA PHE A 149 10.93 -34.22 17.04
C PHE A 149 9.83 -34.30 15.97
N LEU A 150 8.72 -33.56 16.15
CA LEU A 150 7.61 -33.52 15.19
C LEU A 150 8.08 -32.98 13.83
N TYR A 151 8.84 -31.89 13.84
CA TYR A 151 9.39 -31.29 12.64
C TYR A 151 10.35 -32.26 11.93
N GLY A 152 11.22 -32.94 12.67
CA GLY A 152 12.11 -33.98 12.15
C GLY A 152 11.36 -35.15 11.50
N GLN A 153 10.24 -35.58 12.07
CA GLN A 153 9.37 -36.60 11.46
C GLN A 153 8.72 -36.11 10.16
N ALA A 154 8.12 -34.91 10.18
CA ALA A 154 7.50 -34.32 9.00
C ALA A 154 8.52 -34.12 7.87
N PHE A 155 9.71 -33.60 8.20
CA PHE A 155 10.80 -33.39 7.27
C PHE A 155 11.32 -34.72 6.69
N LYS A 156 11.56 -35.74 7.53
CA LYS A 156 12.01 -37.07 7.06
C LYS A 156 10.98 -37.68 6.11
N LYS A 157 9.70 -37.67 6.47
CA LYS A 157 8.62 -38.20 5.61
C LYS A 157 8.57 -37.49 4.26
N PHE A 158 8.67 -36.15 4.27
CA PHE A 158 8.65 -35.35 3.05
C PHE A 158 9.91 -35.50 2.20
N TYR A 159 11.09 -35.61 2.83
CA TYR A 159 12.38 -35.85 2.16
C TYR A 159 12.43 -37.22 1.50
N THR A 160 11.87 -38.24 2.14
CA THR A 160 11.84 -39.59 1.55
C THR A 160 10.89 -39.67 0.35
N SER A 161 9.89 -38.77 0.25
CA SER A 161 8.91 -38.75 -0.83
C SER A 161 9.21 -37.78 -1.97
N ASN A 162 10.06 -36.76 -1.76
CA ASN A 162 10.31 -35.68 -2.72
C ASN A 162 11.81 -35.43 -2.94
N SER A 163 12.16 -34.61 -3.94
CA SER A 163 13.55 -34.20 -4.14
C SER A 163 14.10 -33.44 -2.93
N LEU A 164 15.43 -33.55 -2.71
CA LEU A 164 16.15 -32.78 -1.70
C LEU A 164 15.85 -31.26 -1.81
N THR A 165 15.73 -30.75 -3.04
CA THR A 165 15.42 -29.34 -3.32
C THR A 165 14.04 -28.92 -2.79
N ALA A 166 13.01 -29.72 -3.02
CA ALA A 166 11.66 -29.43 -2.51
C ALA A 166 11.63 -29.43 -0.98
N SER A 167 12.38 -30.33 -0.35
CA SER A 167 12.46 -30.45 1.11
C SER A 167 13.14 -29.25 1.75
N ILE A 168 14.22 -28.75 1.15
CA ILE A 168 14.90 -27.53 1.57
C ILE A 168 13.97 -26.32 1.40
N LEU A 169 13.27 -26.20 0.26
CA LEU A 169 12.33 -25.10 0.03
C LEU A 169 11.19 -25.09 1.05
N LEU A 170 10.62 -26.26 1.37
CA LEU A 170 9.59 -26.38 2.39
C LEU A 170 10.11 -25.98 3.78
N ALA A 171 11.33 -26.38 4.12
CA ALA A 171 11.95 -26.00 5.38
C ALA A 171 12.15 -24.48 5.48
N ILE A 172 12.72 -23.86 4.44
CA ILE A 172 12.87 -22.40 4.37
C ILE A 172 11.51 -21.69 4.46
N PHE A 173 10.51 -22.19 3.74
CA PHE A 173 9.16 -21.63 3.77
C PHE A 173 8.51 -21.73 5.16
N SER A 174 8.68 -22.86 5.86
CA SER A 174 8.17 -23.04 7.21
C SER A 174 8.83 -22.11 8.23
N ILE A 175 10.14 -21.90 8.13
CA ILE A 175 10.90 -20.94 8.95
C ILE A 175 10.43 -19.51 8.65
N TYR A 176 10.22 -19.18 7.37
CA TYR A 176 9.69 -17.88 6.97
C TYR A 176 8.29 -17.63 7.53
N LEU A 177 7.39 -18.61 7.47
CA LEU A 177 6.05 -18.50 8.05
C LEU A 177 6.11 -18.31 9.57
N LEU A 178 6.95 -19.08 10.26
CA LEU A 178 7.15 -18.93 11.70
C LEU A 178 7.67 -17.52 12.04
N TYR A 179 8.64 -17.02 11.27
CA TYR A 179 9.12 -15.66 11.41
C TYR A 179 8.01 -14.62 11.22
N GLN A 180 7.18 -14.75 10.18
CA GLN A 180 6.03 -13.85 9.99
C GLN A 180 5.03 -13.94 11.15
N MET A 181 4.74 -15.14 11.66
CA MET A 181 3.86 -15.32 12.82
C MET A 181 4.41 -14.64 14.08
N VAL A 182 5.71 -14.82 14.37
CA VAL A 182 6.38 -14.15 15.50
C VAL A 182 6.30 -12.64 15.34
N LEU A 183 6.57 -12.12 14.14
CA LEU A 183 6.43 -10.67 13.88
C LEU A 183 5.00 -10.17 14.06
N LEU A 184 3.97 -10.95 13.71
CA LEU A 184 2.57 -10.61 13.97
C LEU A 184 2.22 -10.65 15.46
N LEU A 185 2.81 -11.56 16.23
CA LEU A 185 2.60 -11.63 17.69
C LEU A 185 3.26 -10.46 18.43
N ILE A 186 4.44 -10.03 17.99
CA ILE A 186 5.20 -8.96 18.64
C ILE A 186 4.75 -7.58 18.15
N GLN A 187 4.60 -7.38 16.84
CA GLN A 187 4.38 -6.05 16.25
C GLN A 187 2.89 -5.76 16.05
N LYS A 188 2.31 -4.94 16.94
CA LYS A 188 0.91 -4.48 16.84
C LYS A 188 0.59 -3.87 15.46
N ASN A 189 1.48 -3.03 14.92
CA ASN A 189 1.29 -2.37 13.63
C ASN A 189 1.11 -3.39 12.49
N ARG A 190 1.87 -4.50 12.50
CA ARG A 190 1.72 -5.56 11.48
C ARG A 190 0.37 -6.26 11.57
N ARG A 191 -0.17 -6.47 12.78
CA ARG A 191 -1.52 -7.04 12.94
C ARG A 191 -2.57 -6.14 12.34
N GLU A 192 -2.49 -4.84 12.61
CA GLU A 192 -3.40 -3.84 12.05
C GLU A 192 -3.33 -3.84 10.52
N ASP A 193 -2.13 -3.87 9.94
CA ASP A 193 -1.96 -3.88 8.48
C ASP A 193 -2.50 -5.17 7.83
N VAL A 194 -2.28 -6.34 8.46
CA VAL A 194 -2.87 -7.61 7.99
C VAL A 194 -4.39 -7.57 8.07
N TRP A 195 -4.94 -7.06 9.17
CA TRP A 195 -6.38 -6.93 9.34
C TRP A 195 -7.00 -5.99 8.30
N ILE A 196 -6.34 -4.86 8.01
CA ILE A 196 -6.73 -3.94 6.93
C ILE A 196 -6.71 -4.66 5.58
N ARG A 197 -5.68 -5.46 5.29
CA ARG A 197 -5.60 -6.24 4.04
C ARG A 197 -6.75 -7.24 3.92
N ILE A 198 -7.08 -7.98 4.98
CA ILE A 198 -8.21 -8.91 4.99
C ILE A 198 -9.52 -8.17 4.73
N GLN A 199 -9.72 -7.03 5.38
CA GLN A 199 -10.91 -6.19 5.19
C GLN A 199 -11.03 -5.57 3.78
N LYS A 200 -9.95 -5.52 3.00
CA LYS A 200 -9.97 -5.10 1.59
C LYS A 200 -10.42 -6.20 0.64
N ILE A 201 -10.26 -7.48 1.00
CA ILE A 201 -10.59 -8.62 0.12
C ILE A 201 -12.02 -8.53 -0.46
N PRO A 202 -13.08 -8.26 0.34
CA PRO A 202 -14.43 -8.17 -0.23
C PRO A 202 -14.72 -6.84 -0.95
N LYS A 203 -13.78 -5.87 -0.95
CA LYS A 203 -13.98 -4.52 -1.46
C LYS A 203 -13.26 -4.34 -2.79
N LEU A 204 -14.03 -4.49 -3.88
CA LEU A 204 -13.52 -4.44 -5.25
C LEU A 204 -12.70 -3.17 -5.55
N GLU A 205 -13.14 -2.01 -5.04
CA GLU A 205 -12.45 -0.72 -5.20
C GLU A 205 -10.97 -0.75 -4.73
N PHE A 206 -10.61 -1.64 -3.80
CA PHE A 206 -9.25 -1.75 -3.25
C PHE A 206 -8.44 -2.93 -3.80
N TRP A 207 -8.95 -3.64 -4.80
CA TRP A 207 -8.23 -4.76 -5.38
C TRP A 207 -6.96 -4.27 -6.10
N PRO A 208 -5.84 -5.02 -6.01
CA PRO A 208 -4.68 -4.75 -6.83
C PRO A 208 -5.06 -4.76 -8.32
N SER A 209 -4.59 -3.77 -9.09
CA SER A 209 -4.95 -3.61 -10.50
C SER A 209 -4.67 -4.88 -11.32
N VAL A 210 -3.54 -5.55 -11.07
CA VAL A 210 -3.18 -6.81 -11.74
C VAL A 210 -4.26 -7.88 -11.54
N ILE A 211 -4.74 -8.05 -10.30
CA ILE A 211 -5.79 -9.03 -9.99
C ILE A 211 -7.09 -8.64 -10.67
N PHE A 212 -7.47 -7.36 -10.58
CA PHE A 212 -8.70 -6.85 -11.18
C PHE A 212 -8.73 -7.00 -12.71
N TYR A 213 -7.63 -6.73 -13.42
CA TYR A 213 -7.59 -6.81 -14.88
C TYR A 213 -7.23 -8.18 -15.44
N THR A 214 -6.76 -9.15 -14.63
CA THR A 214 -6.40 -10.48 -15.14
C THR A 214 -7.56 -11.16 -15.89
N PRO A 215 -8.82 -11.14 -15.41
CA PRO A 215 -9.96 -11.72 -16.15
C PRO A 215 -10.28 -11.03 -17.48
N LEU A 216 -9.83 -9.80 -17.70
CA LEU A 216 -10.01 -9.08 -18.96
C LEU A 216 -9.10 -9.63 -20.08
N ILE A 217 -7.92 -10.15 -19.74
CA ILE A 217 -6.92 -10.65 -20.71
C ILE A 217 -7.53 -11.66 -21.70
N PRO A 218 -8.18 -12.78 -21.27
CA PRO A 218 -8.77 -13.74 -22.22
C PRO A 218 -9.86 -13.10 -23.09
N TYR A 219 -10.61 -12.13 -22.57
CA TYR A 219 -11.64 -11.44 -23.34
C TYR A 219 -11.04 -10.52 -24.41
N VAL A 220 -9.96 -9.79 -24.09
CA VAL A 220 -9.22 -8.99 -25.07
C VAL A 220 -8.58 -9.89 -26.13
N CYS A 221 -8.00 -11.03 -25.76
CA CYS A 221 -7.51 -12.03 -26.73
C CYS A 221 -8.63 -12.48 -27.69
N TYR A 222 -9.82 -12.75 -27.16
CA TYR A 222 -10.99 -13.06 -27.98
C TYR A 222 -11.36 -11.91 -28.94
N LEU A 223 -11.35 -10.64 -28.47
CA LEU A 223 -11.61 -9.48 -29.32
C LEU A 223 -10.53 -9.31 -30.40
N ILE A 224 -9.25 -9.53 -30.08
CA ILE A 224 -8.16 -9.50 -31.06
C ILE A 224 -8.40 -10.52 -32.17
N ILE A 225 -8.77 -11.76 -31.82
CA ILE A 225 -9.08 -12.81 -32.80
C ILE A 225 -10.31 -12.44 -33.64
N ARG A 226 -11.38 -11.97 -32.99
CA ARG A 226 -12.65 -11.63 -33.64
C ARG A 226 -12.53 -10.45 -34.61
N TYR A 227 -11.75 -9.44 -34.26
CA TYR A 227 -11.64 -8.20 -35.03
C TYR A 227 -10.36 -8.14 -35.89
N GLY A 228 -9.40 -9.05 -35.68
CA GLY A 228 -8.22 -9.27 -36.53
C GLY A 228 -6.96 -8.51 -36.12
N SER A 229 -7.02 -7.53 -35.21
CA SER A 229 -5.82 -6.85 -34.69
C SER A 229 -6.07 -6.09 -33.39
N ILE A 230 -5.12 -6.13 -32.46
CA ILE A 230 -5.11 -5.24 -31.28
C ILE A 230 -4.97 -3.77 -31.67
N ARG A 231 -4.34 -3.48 -32.82
CA ARG A 231 -4.03 -2.11 -33.28
C ARG A 231 -5.28 -1.30 -33.59
N LEU A 232 -6.44 -1.94 -33.71
CA LEU A 232 -7.73 -1.27 -33.91
C LEU A 232 -8.05 -0.25 -32.81
N ILE A 233 -7.58 -0.48 -31.57
CA ILE A 233 -7.80 0.48 -30.48
C ILE A 233 -7.16 1.86 -30.77
N THR A 234 -6.12 1.90 -31.61
CA THR A 234 -5.43 3.14 -32.03
C THR A 234 -6.26 3.99 -33.00
N ALA A 235 -7.24 3.39 -33.67
CA ALA A 235 -8.14 4.05 -34.61
C ALA A 235 -9.47 4.48 -33.96
N SER A 236 -9.63 4.31 -32.64
CA SER A 236 -10.89 4.60 -31.95
C SER A 236 -11.24 6.10 -31.94
N ASN A 237 -10.25 6.98 -31.87
CA ASN A 237 -10.43 8.44 -31.94
C ASN A 237 -9.43 9.08 -32.91
N PRO A 238 -9.75 9.24 -34.20
CA PRO A 238 -8.88 9.91 -35.17
C PRO A 238 -8.40 11.32 -34.77
N LEU A 239 -9.16 12.03 -33.92
CA LEU A 239 -8.77 13.34 -33.38
C LEU A 239 -7.52 13.28 -32.49
N ILE A 240 -7.35 12.18 -31.76
CA ILE A 240 -6.31 12.04 -30.74
C ILE A 240 -5.21 11.14 -31.30
N PRO A 241 -3.93 11.54 -31.23
CA PRO A 241 -2.83 10.68 -31.65
C PRO A 241 -2.94 9.28 -31.04
N MET A 242 -2.85 8.25 -31.89
CA MET A 242 -3.01 6.84 -31.50
C MET A 242 -4.31 6.53 -30.75
N GLY A 243 -5.37 7.30 -30.97
CA GLY A 243 -6.67 7.13 -30.31
C GLY A 243 -6.71 7.59 -28.85
N GLY A 244 -5.62 8.15 -28.32
CA GLY A 244 -5.48 8.48 -26.89
C GLY A 244 -5.17 7.24 -26.05
N ILE A 245 -4.18 6.46 -26.49
CA ILE A 245 -3.67 5.31 -25.73
C ILE A 245 -2.67 5.74 -24.66
N MET A 246 -1.79 6.67 -25.00
CA MET A 246 -0.70 7.10 -24.13
C MET A 246 -0.05 8.36 -24.72
N MET A 247 0.61 9.14 -23.85
CA MET A 247 1.37 10.35 -24.21
C MET A 247 0.52 11.46 -24.86
N GLU A 248 -0.79 11.46 -24.68
CA GLU A 248 -1.64 12.54 -25.19
C GLU A 248 -1.42 13.86 -24.44
N SER A 249 -1.35 14.97 -25.18
CA SER A 249 -1.38 16.32 -24.62
C SER A 249 -2.80 16.65 -24.17
N LYS A 250 -2.99 16.82 -22.87
CA LYS A 250 -4.27 17.18 -22.27
C LYS A 250 -4.72 18.55 -22.74
N PHE A 251 -3.79 19.49 -22.91
CA PHE A 251 -4.12 20.83 -23.37
C PHE A 251 -4.62 20.84 -24.82
N SER A 252 -3.96 20.07 -25.69
CA SER A 252 -4.36 19.93 -27.10
C SER A 252 -5.78 19.38 -27.23
N ILE A 253 -6.10 18.30 -26.49
CA ILE A 253 -7.45 17.73 -26.48
C ILE A 253 -8.46 18.73 -25.90
N LEU A 254 -8.15 19.37 -24.77
CA LEU A 254 -9.06 20.33 -24.14
C LEU A 254 -9.37 21.51 -25.07
N LYS A 255 -8.38 22.00 -25.84
CA LYS A 255 -8.55 23.10 -26.80
C LYS A 255 -9.40 22.72 -28.02
N SER A 256 -9.57 21.42 -28.30
CA SER A 256 -10.47 20.95 -29.36
C SER A 256 -11.96 21.06 -29.00
N LEU A 257 -12.28 21.29 -27.73
CA LEU A 257 -13.64 21.45 -27.25
C LEU A 257 -14.12 22.90 -27.36
N PRO A 258 -15.45 23.14 -27.45
CA PRO A 258 -15.97 24.50 -27.50
C PRO A 258 -15.67 25.28 -26.21
N VAL A 259 -15.16 26.49 -26.37
CA VAL A 259 -14.59 27.33 -25.29
C VAL A 259 -15.60 27.60 -24.16
N GLN A 260 -16.90 27.67 -24.46
CA GLN A 260 -17.94 27.90 -23.47
C GLN A 260 -18.09 26.75 -22.45
N TRP A 261 -17.70 25.52 -22.82
CA TRP A 261 -17.86 24.33 -21.98
C TRP A 261 -16.61 24.00 -21.16
N ILE A 262 -15.43 24.51 -21.52
CA ILE A 262 -14.18 24.20 -20.82
C ILE A 262 -13.91 25.18 -19.68
N ALA A 263 -13.22 24.71 -18.64
CA ALA A 263 -12.56 25.58 -17.67
C ALA A 263 -11.38 26.29 -18.37
N LYS A 264 -11.26 27.61 -18.19
CA LYS A 264 -10.20 28.39 -18.86
C LYS A 264 -8.83 27.82 -18.51
N ALA A 265 -7.95 27.66 -19.49
CA ALA A 265 -6.62 27.11 -19.26
C ALA A 265 -5.57 27.72 -20.19
N THR A 266 -4.31 27.66 -19.78
CA THR A 266 -3.14 28.02 -20.57
C THR A 266 -2.04 26.98 -20.39
N LEU A 267 -1.19 26.81 -21.42
CA LEU A 267 -0.05 25.91 -21.40
C LEU A 267 1.24 26.71 -21.12
N PHE A 268 1.99 26.25 -20.13
CA PHE A 268 3.34 26.70 -19.83
C PHE A 268 4.33 25.75 -20.49
N GLU A 269 4.93 26.21 -21.59
CA GLU A 269 5.87 25.43 -22.40
C GLU A 269 7.30 25.64 -21.91
N MET A 270 7.96 24.55 -21.51
CA MET A 270 9.31 24.58 -20.97
C MET A 270 10.38 24.96 -22.00
N ALA A 271 10.11 24.72 -23.28
CA ALA A 271 10.99 25.08 -24.39
C ALA A 271 11.13 26.61 -24.55
N ASP A 272 10.15 27.40 -24.09
CA ASP A 272 10.14 28.85 -24.18
C ASP A 272 9.62 29.47 -22.87
N LYS A 273 10.41 29.33 -21.80
CA LYS A 273 10.04 29.77 -20.44
C LYS A 273 9.65 31.26 -20.38
N HIS A 274 10.31 32.12 -21.16
CA HIS A 274 10.06 33.55 -21.11
C HIS A 274 8.66 33.87 -21.63
N ASN A 275 8.34 33.42 -22.84
CA ASN A 275 7.03 33.61 -23.44
C ASN A 275 5.93 32.87 -22.66
N ALA A 276 6.21 31.65 -22.18
CA ALA A 276 5.29 30.89 -21.34
C ALA A 276 4.91 31.66 -20.06
N SER A 277 5.88 32.35 -19.45
CA SER A 277 5.62 33.22 -18.29
C SER A 277 4.71 34.39 -18.66
N VAL A 278 4.98 35.08 -19.77
CA VAL A 278 4.12 36.18 -20.27
C VAL A 278 2.69 35.68 -20.52
N LYS A 279 2.52 34.57 -21.26
CA LYS A 279 1.22 33.95 -21.50
C LYS A 279 0.49 33.56 -20.21
N LEU A 280 1.21 33.07 -19.20
CA LEU A 280 0.64 32.74 -17.90
C LEU A 280 0.12 33.99 -17.19
N TYR A 281 0.90 35.07 -17.15
CA TYR A 281 0.45 36.33 -16.53
C TYR A 281 -0.74 36.94 -17.28
N ASP A 282 -0.76 36.89 -18.60
CA ASP A 282 -1.90 37.36 -19.38
C ASP A 282 -3.14 36.50 -19.15
N PHE A 283 -2.99 35.18 -19.06
CA PHE A 283 -4.06 34.27 -18.66
C PHE A 283 -4.64 34.65 -17.29
N LEU A 284 -3.81 34.92 -16.28
CA LEU A 284 -4.28 35.31 -14.95
C LEU A 284 -5.16 36.57 -14.98
N LYS A 285 -4.84 37.54 -15.84
CA LYS A 285 -5.65 38.76 -16.04
C LYS A 285 -7.02 38.47 -16.65
N THR A 286 -7.19 37.36 -17.37
CA THR A 286 -8.49 36.96 -17.96
C THR A 286 -9.44 36.29 -16.97
N LEU A 287 -8.97 35.97 -15.76
CA LEU A 287 -9.75 35.34 -14.72
C LEU A 287 -10.42 36.39 -13.84
N ASN A 288 -11.68 36.15 -13.44
CA ASN A 288 -12.38 37.04 -12.52
C ASN A 288 -11.73 37.04 -11.13
N SER A 289 -11.22 35.88 -10.70
CA SER A 289 -10.34 35.71 -9.54
C SER A 289 -9.14 34.90 -9.99
N PRO A 290 -7.91 35.45 -9.96
CA PRO A 290 -6.73 34.76 -10.47
C PRO A 290 -6.28 33.59 -9.59
N PHE A 291 -6.79 33.50 -8.35
CA PHE A 291 -6.52 32.41 -7.44
C PHE A 291 -7.80 31.93 -6.72
N PRO A 292 -7.85 30.66 -6.28
CA PRO A 292 -6.86 29.61 -6.58
C PRO A 292 -6.92 29.14 -8.05
N ILE A 293 -5.83 28.54 -8.53
CA ILE A 293 -5.78 27.85 -9.85
C ILE A 293 -5.17 26.46 -9.70
N ILE A 294 -5.46 25.61 -10.68
CA ILE A 294 -4.90 24.26 -10.76
C ILE A 294 -3.70 24.26 -11.70
N ALA A 295 -2.59 23.71 -11.25
CA ALA A 295 -1.45 23.37 -12.08
C ALA A 295 -1.39 21.85 -12.25
N LYS A 296 -1.34 21.36 -13.50
CA LYS A 296 -1.20 19.93 -13.80
C LYS A 296 -0.25 19.68 -14.98
N PRO A 297 0.52 18.60 -15.01
CA PRO A 297 1.34 18.25 -16.18
C PRO A 297 0.47 18.13 -17.44
N ASP A 298 1.01 18.55 -18.60
CA ASP A 298 0.31 18.42 -19.88
C ASP A 298 0.15 16.95 -20.31
N ILE A 299 1.14 16.12 -19.99
CA ILE A 299 1.10 14.67 -20.18
C ILE A 299 1.17 14.03 -18.78
N GLY A 300 0.37 13.01 -18.51
CA GLY A 300 0.47 12.26 -17.25
C GLY A 300 -0.86 11.75 -16.72
N GLU A 301 -0.80 10.82 -15.77
CA GLU A 301 -1.97 10.09 -15.29
C GLU A 301 -2.15 10.20 -13.77
N ARG A 302 -3.34 9.83 -13.29
CA ARG A 302 -3.63 9.58 -11.86
C ARG A 302 -3.28 10.77 -10.95
N GLY A 303 -3.50 11.99 -11.42
CA GLY A 303 -3.29 13.22 -10.64
C GLY A 303 -1.84 13.44 -10.16
N ARG A 304 -0.84 12.75 -10.74
CA ARG A 304 0.57 13.00 -10.42
C ARG A 304 0.97 14.40 -10.87
N GLY A 305 1.63 15.15 -9.99
CA GLY A 305 2.02 16.54 -10.26
C GLY A 305 0.88 17.56 -10.21
N LEU A 306 -0.35 17.16 -9.87
CA LEU A 306 -1.46 18.10 -9.70
C LEU A 306 -1.25 18.95 -8.43
N LYS A 307 -1.27 20.27 -8.56
CA LYS A 307 -1.13 21.20 -7.43
C LYS A 307 -2.21 22.28 -7.47
N LEU A 308 -2.76 22.59 -6.30
CA LEU A 308 -3.58 23.78 -6.09
C LEU A 308 -2.65 24.95 -5.74
N ILE A 309 -2.66 25.98 -6.56
CA ILE A 309 -1.89 27.21 -6.34
C ILE A 309 -2.83 28.22 -5.68
N ALA A 310 -2.61 28.52 -4.40
CA ALA A 310 -3.54 29.31 -3.61
C ALA A 310 -3.31 30.82 -3.74
N ASN A 311 -2.08 31.24 -4.09
CA ASN A 311 -1.70 32.65 -4.19
C ASN A 311 -0.49 32.85 -5.13
N GLN A 312 -0.12 34.12 -5.36
CA GLN A 312 1.01 34.48 -6.23
C GLN A 312 2.35 33.92 -5.75
N SER A 313 2.62 33.92 -4.44
CA SER A 313 3.88 33.39 -3.90
C SER A 313 4.02 31.89 -4.17
N ASP A 314 2.93 31.13 -4.05
CA ASP A 314 2.90 29.71 -4.38
C ASP A 314 3.18 29.49 -5.88
N LEU A 315 2.63 30.36 -6.73
CA LEU A 315 2.83 30.30 -8.18
C LEU A 315 4.31 30.53 -8.55
N ASP A 316 4.90 31.60 -8.04
CA ASP A 316 6.29 31.98 -8.32
C ASP A 316 7.27 30.90 -7.86
N SER A 317 7.02 30.32 -6.68
CA SER A 317 7.82 29.20 -6.18
C SER A 317 7.64 27.95 -7.02
N PHE A 318 6.44 27.70 -7.55
CA PHE A 318 6.15 26.50 -8.33
C PHE A 318 6.79 26.58 -9.72
N VAL A 319 6.64 27.71 -10.42
CA VAL A 319 7.17 27.91 -11.78
C VAL A 319 8.71 27.82 -11.81
N LYS A 320 9.40 28.27 -10.76
CA LYS A 320 10.87 28.17 -10.64
C LYS A 320 11.39 26.73 -10.73
N ASN A 321 10.61 25.77 -10.26
CA ASN A 321 11.00 24.36 -10.13
C ASN A 321 10.33 23.45 -11.17
N LEU A 322 9.79 24.03 -12.25
CA LEU A 322 9.20 23.24 -13.34
C LEU A 322 10.28 22.69 -14.26
N ASP A 323 10.15 21.40 -14.58
CA ASP A 323 11.01 20.68 -15.53
C ASP A 323 10.24 20.10 -16.73
N VAL A 324 8.90 20.17 -16.72
CA VAL A 324 8.02 19.66 -17.79
C VAL A 324 6.92 20.67 -18.13
N ASN A 325 6.29 20.50 -19.29
CA ASN A 325 5.15 21.34 -19.69
C ASN A 325 3.99 21.19 -18.70
N TYR A 326 3.39 22.31 -18.31
CA TYR A 326 2.33 22.36 -17.32
C TYR A 326 1.13 23.16 -17.83
N ILE A 327 -0.07 22.69 -17.51
CA ILE A 327 -1.32 23.39 -17.73
C ILE A 327 -1.68 24.13 -16.45
N PHE A 328 -1.91 25.44 -16.58
CA PHE A 328 -2.55 26.25 -15.56
C PHE A 328 -4.02 26.43 -15.93
N GLN A 329 -4.92 26.02 -15.05
CA GLN A 329 -6.36 25.94 -15.31
C GLN A 329 -7.14 26.63 -14.19
N GLU A 330 -8.20 27.34 -14.57
CA GLU A 330 -9.17 27.95 -13.66
C GLU A 330 -9.70 26.90 -12.67
N TYR A 331 -9.68 27.24 -11.38
CA TYR A 331 -10.25 26.39 -10.36
C TYR A 331 -11.78 26.52 -10.36
N HIS A 332 -12.48 25.43 -10.70
CA HIS A 332 -13.93 25.39 -10.59
C HIS A 332 -14.34 24.92 -9.17
N PRO A 333 -15.02 25.77 -8.36
CA PRO A 333 -15.30 25.46 -6.96
C PRO A 333 -16.44 24.46 -6.75
N GLY A 334 -17.21 24.15 -7.80
CA GLY A 334 -18.40 23.29 -7.74
C GLY A 334 -18.18 22.06 -6.87
N PRO A 335 -19.08 21.80 -5.89
CA PRO A 335 -18.85 20.76 -4.89
C PRO A 335 -18.81 19.36 -5.53
N PHE A 336 -19.37 19.23 -6.74
CA PHE A 336 -19.48 17.97 -7.44
C PHE A 336 -18.50 17.89 -8.62
N GLU A 337 -17.95 16.69 -8.79
CA GLU A 337 -17.20 16.28 -9.96
C GLU A 337 -17.82 14.98 -10.49
N ALA A 338 -17.88 14.83 -11.81
CA ALA A 338 -18.34 13.58 -12.44
C ALA A 338 -17.48 13.23 -13.65
N GLY A 339 -17.34 11.92 -13.89
CA GLY A 339 -16.81 11.38 -15.13
C GLY A 339 -17.95 10.88 -16.01
N ILE A 340 -18.22 11.51 -17.15
CA ILE A 340 -19.22 11.09 -18.13
C ILE A 340 -18.51 10.33 -19.24
N PHE A 341 -18.78 9.04 -19.34
CA PHE A 341 -18.24 8.19 -20.39
C PHE A 341 -19.17 8.23 -21.60
N TYR A 342 -18.66 8.69 -22.73
CA TYR A 342 -19.41 8.87 -23.97
C TYR A 342 -18.87 7.93 -25.05
N TYR A 343 -19.78 7.47 -25.92
CA TYR A 343 -19.38 6.85 -27.17
C TYR A 343 -20.33 7.17 -28.32
N ARG A 344 -19.84 7.09 -29.55
CA ARG A 344 -20.63 7.15 -30.78
C ARG A 344 -20.04 6.20 -31.80
N MET A 345 -20.88 5.43 -32.47
CA MET A 345 -20.38 4.58 -33.55
C MET A 345 -20.05 5.43 -34.78
N PRO A 346 -18.93 5.16 -35.46
CA PRO A 346 -18.64 5.85 -36.72
C PRO A 346 -19.76 5.64 -37.74
N GLY A 347 -20.17 6.72 -38.38
CA GLY A 347 -21.33 6.78 -39.29
C GLY A 347 -22.67 7.05 -38.62
N GLU A 348 -22.77 7.05 -37.29
CA GLU A 348 -24.00 7.44 -36.58
C GLU A 348 -24.03 8.95 -36.28
N ASN A 349 -25.22 9.53 -36.38
CA ASN A 349 -25.47 10.96 -36.14
C ASN A 349 -25.66 11.31 -34.67
N GLN A 350 -25.79 10.30 -33.80
CA GLN A 350 -26.02 10.47 -32.37
C GLN A 350 -25.16 9.49 -31.59
N GLY A 351 -24.49 9.98 -30.55
CA GLY A 351 -23.81 9.18 -29.55
C GLY A 351 -24.66 8.93 -28.32
N LYS A 352 -24.06 8.27 -27.34
CA LYS A 352 -24.70 7.89 -26.08
C LYS A 352 -23.77 8.08 -24.88
N ILE A 353 -24.37 8.34 -23.73
CA ILE A 353 -23.66 8.24 -22.45
C ILE A 353 -23.64 6.76 -22.04
N PHE A 354 -22.44 6.17 -22.05
CA PHE A 354 -22.21 4.79 -21.61
C PHE A 354 -22.36 4.66 -20.08
N SER A 355 -21.82 5.62 -19.34
CA SER A 355 -21.88 5.65 -17.88
C SER A 355 -21.59 7.04 -17.33
N ILE A 356 -21.98 7.27 -16.08
CA ILE A 356 -21.56 8.42 -15.29
C ILE A 356 -20.97 7.92 -13.98
N THR A 357 -19.85 8.51 -13.57
CA THR A 357 -19.23 8.28 -12.26
C THR A 357 -19.35 9.55 -11.43
N LYS A 358 -20.06 9.51 -10.29
CA LYS A 358 -20.01 10.58 -9.29
C LYS A 358 -18.70 10.45 -8.49
N LYS A 359 -18.00 11.55 -8.28
CA LYS A 359 -16.74 11.58 -7.53
C LYS A 359 -16.96 12.25 -6.17
N THR A 360 -16.98 11.45 -5.13
CA THR A 360 -17.23 11.89 -3.76
C THR A 360 -15.88 12.16 -3.07
N PHE A 361 -15.63 13.41 -2.71
CA PHE A 361 -14.39 13.84 -2.06
C PHE A 361 -14.32 13.36 -0.61
N PRO A 362 -13.14 12.97 -0.11
CA PRO A 362 -13.01 12.44 1.24
C PRO A 362 -13.10 13.58 2.27
N VAL A 363 -14.18 13.61 3.04
CA VAL A 363 -14.42 14.59 4.10
C VAL A 363 -14.56 13.86 5.44
N LEU A 364 -13.84 14.34 6.47
CA LEU A 364 -14.02 13.93 7.85
C LEU A 364 -15.06 14.81 8.53
N ILE A 365 -15.76 14.23 9.50
CA ILE A 365 -16.67 14.94 10.40
C ILE A 365 -16.11 14.80 11.81
N GLY A 366 -15.95 15.94 12.50
CA GLY A 366 -15.46 16.00 13.86
C GLY A 366 -16.44 15.43 14.88
N ASP A 367 -15.89 14.75 15.88
CA ASP A 367 -16.63 14.20 17.01
C ASP A 367 -16.28 14.87 18.34
N GLY A 368 -15.45 15.93 18.30
CA GLY A 368 -14.98 16.68 19.48
C GLY A 368 -14.03 15.92 20.38
N LYS A 369 -13.60 14.70 20.03
CA LYS A 369 -12.83 13.81 20.92
C LYS A 369 -11.53 13.33 20.29
N HIS A 370 -11.57 12.95 19.01
CA HIS A 370 -10.45 12.31 18.34
C HIS A 370 -9.73 13.29 17.42
N THR A 371 -8.41 13.09 17.30
CA THR A 371 -7.62 13.86 16.35
C THR A 371 -7.95 13.45 14.90
N ILE A 372 -7.60 14.29 13.92
CA ILE A 372 -7.71 13.96 12.50
C ILE A 372 -7.03 12.61 12.19
N GLU A 373 -5.84 12.36 12.72
CA GLU A 373 -5.15 11.07 12.55
C GLU A 373 -5.98 9.88 13.06
N GLU A 374 -6.57 10.00 14.25
CA GLU A 374 -7.39 8.96 14.85
C GLU A 374 -8.69 8.75 14.07
N LEU A 375 -9.33 9.83 13.62
CA LEU A 375 -10.52 9.77 12.78
C LEU A 375 -10.24 9.05 11.46
N ILE A 376 -9.12 9.34 10.79
CA ILE A 376 -8.69 8.63 9.56
C ILE A 376 -8.53 7.12 9.82
N LYS A 377 -7.83 6.75 10.90
CA LYS A 377 -7.54 5.35 11.24
C LYS A 377 -8.80 4.56 11.61
N ARG A 378 -9.80 5.23 12.20
CA ARG A 378 -11.06 4.62 12.64
C ARG A 378 -12.12 4.60 11.54
N HIS A 379 -12.06 5.52 10.58
CA HIS A 379 -13.06 5.64 9.54
C HIS A 379 -13.21 4.33 8.74
N PRO A 380 -14.44 3.85 8.49
CA PRO A 380 -14.69 2.54 7.88
C PRO A 380 -14.08 2.40 6.48
N ARG A 381 -13.95 3.51 5.74
CA ARG A 381 -13.28 3.58 4.41
C ARG A 381 -11.85 4.14 4.46
N PHE A 382 -11.63 5.35 4.98
CA PHE A 382 -10.34 6.04 4.87
C PHE A 382 -9.14 5.29 5.47
N LYS A 383 -9.37 4.41 6.46
CA LYS A 383 -8.32 3.53 7.01
C LYS A 383 -7.58 2.70 5.96
N PHE A 384 -8.23 2.36 4.83
CA PHE A 384 -7.64 1.58 3.74
C PHE A 384 -6.58 2.34 2.95
N GLN A 385 -6.62 3.67 3.00
CA GLN A 385 -5.69 4.59 2.34
C GLN A 385 -5.06 5.54 3.37
N LYS A 386 -4.97 5.12 4.65
CA LYS A 386 -4.52 5.95 5.77
C LYS A 386 -3.22 6.70 5.46
N ASN A 387 -2.21 6.02 4.93
CA ASN A 387 -0.91 6.62 4.64
C ASN A 387 -1.03 7.82 3.69
N THR A 388 -1.80 7.68 2.61
CA THR A 388 -2.06 8.77 1.65
C THR A 388 -2.69 9.99 2.32
N PHE A 389 -3.61 9.77 3.26
CA PHE A 389 -4.22 10.88 4.00
C PHE A 389 -3.30 11.48 5.05
N LEU A 390 -2.49 10.66 5.73
CA LEU A 390 -1.55 11.12 6.75
C LEU A 390 -0.44 11.97 6.12
N ASP A 391 0.17 11.48 5.04
CA ASP A 391 1.28 12.15 4.36
C ASP A 391 0.88 13.54 3.84
N ARG A 392 -0.34 13.66 3.31
CA ARG A 392 -0.88 14.93 2.79
C ARG A 392 -1.25 15.94 3.88
N ASN A 393 -1.65 15.46 5.06
CA ASN A 393 -2.23 16.29 6.11
C ASN A 393 -1.34 16.41 7.36
N LEU A 394 -0.01 16.20 7.23
CA LEU A 394 0.97 16.20 8.34
C LEU A 394 0.82 17.38 9.30
N LYS A 395 0.51 18.58 8.79
CA LYS A 395 0.35 19.80 9.60
C LYS A 395 -0.92 19.82 10.47
N HIS A 396 -1.90 18.98 10.16
CA HIS A 396 -3.22 18.99 10.78
C HIS A 396 -3.52 17.73 11.61
N LEU A 397 -2.64 16.72 11.60
CA LEU A 397 -2.92 15.39 12.19
C LEU A 397 -3.33 15.40 13.66
N ASN A 398 -2.79 16.34 14.45
CA ASN A 398 -3.05 16.46 15.89
C ASN A 398 -4.24 17.36 16.23
N VAL A 399 -4.93 17.93 15.23
CA VAL A 399 -6.10 18.78 15.44
C VAL A 399 -7.31 17.93 15.81
N ILE A 400 -8.07 18.35 16.81
CA ILE A 400 -9.38 17.78 17.17
C ILE A 400 -10.45 18.69 16.58
N LEU A 401 -11.30 18.14 15.72
CA LEU A 401 -12.40 18.85 15.08
C LEU A 401 -13.61 18.90 16.02
N SER A 402 -14.30 20.05 16.05
CA SER A 402 -15.53 20.22 16.81
C SER A 402 -16.64 19.29 16.30
N VAL A 403 -17.65 19.00 17.13
CA VAL A 403 -18.76 18.13 16.72
C VAL A 403 -19.46 18.73 15.50
N GLY A 404 -19.49 17.96 14.40
CA GLY A 404 -20.12 18.39 13.13
C GLY A 404 -19.23 19.25 12.23
N GLU A 405 -18.05 19.66 12.69
CA GLU A 405 -17.08 20.38 11.86
C GLU A 405 -16.52 19.45 10.77
N THR A 406 -16.48 19.93 9.52
CA THR A 406 -16.00 19.13 8.39
C THR A 406 -14.58 19.48 8.00
N PHE A 407 -13.75 18.47 7.70
CA PHE A 407 -12.39 18.65 7.20
C PHE A 407 -12.17 17.85 5.92
N SER A 408 -11.77 18.52 4.84
CA SER A 408 -11.47 17.85 3.56
C SER A 408 -10.08 17.21 3.60
N LEU A 409 -10.01 15.90 3.35
CA LEU A 409 -8.76 15.14 3.25
C LEU A 409 -8.09 15.24 1.88
N GLY A 410 -8.77 15.85 0.90
CA GLY A 410 -8.24 16.02 -0.46
C GLY A 410 -9.26 16.65 -1.42
N PHE A 411 -8.75 17.35 -2.43
CA PHE A 411 -9.55 18.07 -3.42
C PHE A 411 -9.57 17.41 -4.81
N THR A 412 -8.88 16.28 -4.95
CA THR A 412 -8.59 15.61 -6.23
C THR A 412 -9.58 14.49 -6.52
N GLY A 413 -10.19 14.47 -7.72
CA GLY A 413 -11.16 13.46 -8.15
C GLY A 413 -10.55 12.12 -8.55
N ASN A 414 -9.56 11.63 -7.81
CA ASN A 414 -8.82 10.40 -8.10
C ASN A 414 -8.96 9.38 -6.95
N HIS A 415 -9.31 8.14 -7.30
CA HIS A 415 -9.49 7.05 -6.34
C HIS A 415 -8.24 6.78 -5.49
N ILE A 416 -7.05 6.76 -6.10
CA ILE A 416 -5.79 6.51 -5.37
C ILE A 416 -5.55 7.58 -4.29
N GLN A 417 -6.04 8.80 -4.52
CA GLN A 417 -5.92 9.93 -3.59
C GLN A 417 -7.05 10.01 -2.55
N GLY A 418 -7.96 9.03 -2.54
CA GLY A 418 -9.00 8.89 -1.53
C GLY A 418 -10.42 9.17 -2.01
N CYS A 419 -10.59 9.70 -3.23
CA CYS A 419 -11.91 9.95 -3.80
C CYS A 419 -12.67 8.63 -3.96
N MET A 420 -13.96 8.64 -3.63
CA MET A 420 -14.84 7.51 -3.85
C MET A 420 -15.55 7.68 -5.18
N PHE A 421 -15.61 6.61 -5.97
CA PHE A 421 -16.31 6.58 -7.24
C PHE A 421 -17.64 5.86 -7.04
N GLU A 422 -18.73 6.54 -7.36
CA GLU A 422 -20.08 6.00 -7.27
C GLU A 422 -20.72 6.01 -8.66
N ASP A 423 -21.61 5.06 -8.90
CA ASP A 423 -22.44 5.04 -10.09
C ASP A 423 -23.37 6.25 -10.11
N GLY A 424 -23.37 6.96 -11.25
CA GLY A 424 -24.19 8.14 -11.50
C GLY A 424 -25.24 7.90 -12.56
N SER A 425 -25.71 6.65 -12.76
CA SER A 425 -26.71 6.34 -13.78
C SER A 425 -28.02 7.13 -13.60
N ASP A 426 -28.31 7.57 -12.38
CA ASP A 426 -29.43 8.47 -12.04
C ASP A 426 -29.31 9.88 -12.63
N LEU A 427 -28.12 10.28 -13.07
CA LEU A 427 -27.85 11.55 -13.75
C LEU A 427 -28.07 11.49 -15.27
N ILE A 428 -28.21 10.28 -15.84
CA ILE A 428 -28.37 10.13 -17.29
C ILE A 428 -29.79 10.52 -17.70
N THR A 429 -29.89 11.55 -18.52
CA THR A 429 -31.14 12.05 -19.14
C THR A 429 -30.91 12.26 -20.63
N LYS A 430 -32.00 12.44 -21.39
CA LYS A 430 -31.91 12.72 -22.83
C LYS A 430 -31.29 14.09 -23.10
N GLU A 431 -31.54 15.04 -22.22
CA GLU A 431 -31.08 16.42 -22.29
C GLU A 431 -29.56 16.49 -22.08
N LEU A 432 -29.05 15.81 -21.03
CA LEU A 432 -27.62 15.68 -20.80
C LEU A 432 -26.92 14.92 -21.93
N GLU A 433 -27.49 13.79 -22.37
CA GLU A 433 -26.93 13.03 -23.50
C GLU A 433 -26.82 13.88 -24.76
N ARG A 434 -27.87 14.65 -25.10
CA ARG A 434 -27.87 15.56 -26.25
C ARG A 434 -26.84 16.67 -26.11
N SER A 435 -26.67 17.22 -24.91
CA SER A 435 -25.67 18.26 -24.64
C SER A 435 -24.25 17.73 -24.84
N ILE A 436 -23.92 16.57 -24.25
CA ILE A 436 -22.61 15.91 -24.43
C ILE A 436 -22.40 15.48 -25.88
N ASP A 437 -23.41 14.94 -26.55
CA ASP A 437 -23.32 14.56 -27.96
C ASP A 437 -23.05 15.76 -28.87
N THR A 438 -23.73 16.90 -28.62
CA THR A 438 -23.49 18.15 -29.35
C THR A 438 -22.05 18.64 -29.17
N ILE A 439 -21.52 18.55 -27.96
CA ILE A 439 -20.12 18.89 -27.66
C ILE A 439 -19.19 17.92 -28.41
N SER A 440 -19.42 16.61 -28.33
CA SER A 440 -18.64 15.58 -29.01
C SER A 440 -18.64 15.74 -30.54
N LEU A 441 -19.77 16.12 -31.13
CA LEU A 441 -19.90 16.32 -32.58
C LEU A 441 -19.05 17.49 -33.10
N SER A 442 -18.81 18.51 -32.26
CA SER A 442 -17.90 19.61 -32.60
C SER A 442 -16.42 19.18 -32.64
N CYS A 443 -16.10 18.06 -31.99
CA CYS A 443 -14.77 17.47 -31.97
C CYS A 443 -14.66 16.39 -33.06
N HIS A 444 -14.43 16.81 -34.31
CA HIS A 444 -14.31 15.89 -35.45
C HIS A 444 -13.23 14.83 -35.20
N GLY A 445 -13.63 13.55 -35.25
CA GLY A 445 -12.74 12.42 -34.98
C GLY A 445 -12.73 11.95 -33.52
N PHE A 446 -13.59 12.47 -32.65
CA PHE A 446 -13.83 11.91 -31.32
C PHE A 446 -15.08 11.03 -31.29
N PHE A 447 -14.93 9.81 -30.76
CA PHE A 447 -15.98 8.79 -30.75
C PHE A 447 -16.08 8.02 -29.44
N PHE A 448 -15.05 8.03 -28.59
CA PHE A 448 -15.00 7.18 -27.41
C PHE A 448 -14.09 7.79 -26.33
N GLY A 449 -14.65 8.06 -25.15
CA GLY A 449 -13.83 8.56 -24.05
C GLY A 449 -14.62 9.09 -22.87
N ARG A 450 -13.89 9.65 -21.89
CA ARG A 450 -14.46 10.16 -20.64
C ARG A 450 -14.24 11.66 -20.50
N TYR A 451 -15.33 12.40 -20.35
CA TYR A 451 -15.36 13.78 -19.91
C TYR A 451 -15.29 13.83 -18.39
N ASP A 452 -14.26 14.44 -17.84
CA ASP A 452 -14.25 14.82 -16.43
C ASP A 452 -14.78 16.26 -16.31
N ILE A 453 -15.86 16.43 -15.55
CA ILE A 453 -16.60 17.69 -15.43
C ILE A 453 -16.74 18.12 -13.97
N ARG A 454 -16.87 19.43 -13.76
CA ARG A 454 -17.25 20.06 -12.50
C ARG A 454 -18.58 20.79 -12.67
N TYR A 455 -19.44 20.70 -11.66
CA TYR A 455 -20.79 21.29 -11.71
C TYR A 455 -21.28 21.65 -10.30
N LYS A 456 -22.37 22.43 -10.22
CA LYS A 456 -22.93 22.94 -8.96
C LYS A 456 -24.22 22.24 -8.53
N SER A 457 -25.06 21.84 -9.48
CA SER A 457 -26.34 21.20 -9.22
C SER A 457 -26.51 19.96 -10.09
N GLU A 458 -26.98 18.87 -9.49
CA GLU A 458 -27.38 17.68 -10.24
C GLU A 458 -28.59 17.96 -11.14
N SER A 459 -29.50 18.88 -10.77
CA SER A 459 -30.64 19.27 -11.62
C SER A 459 -30.17 19.89 -12.92
N ASP A 460 -29.30 20.91 -12.83
CA ASP A 460 -28.80 21.63 -13.99
C ASP A 460 -27.97 20.71 -14.88
N LEU A 461 -27.21 19.79 -14.27
CA LEU A 461 -26.47 18.79 -15.02
C LEU A 461 -27.41 17.85 -15.77
N LYS A 462 -28.49 17.37 -15.14
CA LYS A 462 -29.52 16.55 -15.81
C LYS A 462 -30.20 17.30 -16.96
N GLU A 463 -30.29 18.62 -16.91
CA GLU A 463 -30.79 19.44 -18.03
C GLU A 463 -29.72 19.68 -19.11
N GLY A 464 -28.49 19.22 -18.90
CA GLY A 464 -27.38 19.39 -19.84
C GLY A 464 -26.77 20.79 -19.81
N HIS A 465 -26.88 21.51 -18.69
CA HIS A 465 -26.45 22.89 -18.51
C HIS A 465 -25.49 23.06 -17.31
N SER A 466 -24.88 24.25 -17.19
CA SER A 466 -24.14 24.70 -16.01
C SER A 466 -23.01 23.78 -15.48
N PHE A 467 -22.28 23.11 -16.39
CA PHE A 467 -21.06 22.36 -16.07
C PHE A 467 -19.84 22.87 -16.85
N LYS A 468 -18.65 22.56 -16.32
CA LYS A 468 -17.37 22.84 -16.96
C LYS A 468 -16.55 21.57 -17.13
N ILE A 469 -16.08 21.32 -18.35
CA ILE A 469 -15.15 20.25 -18.68
C ILE A 469 -13.75 20.65 -18.23
N ILE A 470 -13.14 19.81 -17.39
CA ILE A 470 -11.77 20.00 -16.89
C ILE A 470 -10.76 19.13 -17.63
N GLU A 471 -11.20 17.99 -18.17
CA GLU A 471 -10.38 17.03 -18.90
C GLU A 471 -11.25 16.17 -19.82
N LEU A 472 -10.71 15.78 -20.98
CA LEU A 472 -11.30 14.81 -21.90
C LEU A 472 -10.25 13.73 -22.15
N ASN A 473 -10.60 12.48 -21.86
CA ASN A 473 -9.70 11.34 -21.96
C ASN A 473 -10.12 10.43 -23.13
N GLY A 474 -9.14 9.87 -23.85
CA GLY A 474 -9.37 9.05 -25.05
C GLY A 474 -9.61 7.56 -24.80
N ALA A 475 -9.09 6.72 -25.70
CA ALA A 475 -9.32 5.28 -25.77
C ALA A 475 -9.05 4.50 -24.47
N MET A 476 -8.01 4.90 -23.74
CA MET A 476 -7.58 4.21 -22.52
C MET A 476 -8.24 4.72 -21.25
N SER A 477 -9.15 5.69 -21.38
CA SER A 477 -9.99 6.09 -20.26
C SER A 477 -10.91 4.94 -19.87
N GLU A 478 -11.07 4.73 -18.56
CA GLU A 478 -11.96 3.71 -18.01
C GLU A 478 -13.26 4.33 -17.50
N SER A 479 -14.35 3.57 -17.66
CA SER A 479 -15.64 3.79 -17.01
C SER A 479 -15.51 3.56 -15.50
N THR A 480 -15.10 4.59 -14.76
CA THR A 480 -14.71 4.51 -13.36
C THR A 480 -15.82 4.14 -12.38
N ASN A 481 -17.10 4.17 -12.79
CA ASN A 481 -18.24 3.70 -11.99
C ASN A 481 -18.16 2.20 -11.72
N LEU A 482 -17.35 1.45 -12.47
CA LEU A 482 -17.12 0.03 -12.19
C LEU A 482 -16.46 -0.23 -10.83
N TYR A 483 -15.90 0.81 -10.18
CA TYR A 483 -15.36 0.75 -8.83
C TYR A 483 -16.39 1.09 -7.74
N ASP A 484 -17.68 1.28 -8.07
CA ASP A 484 -18.70 1.57 -7.06
C ASP A 484 -18.68 0.49 -5.96
N PRO A 485 -18.52 0.87 -4.68
CA PRO A 485 -18.54 -0.06 -3.55
C PRO A 485 -19.82 -0.91 -3.43
N LYS A 486 -20.91 -0.46 -4.06
CA LYS A 486 -22.22 -1.14 -4.10
C LYS A 486 -22.31 -2.19 -5.20
N PHE A 487 -21.38 -2.20 -6.16
CA PHE A 487 -21.42 -3.14 -7.28
C PHE A 487 -20.96 -4.54 -6.89
N THR A 488 -21.58 -5.53 -7.51
CA THR A 488 -21.06 -6.90 -7.53
C THR A 488 -19.92 -7.00 -8.54
N ILE A 489 -19.02 -7.96 -8.34
CA ILE A 489 -17.94 -8.26 -9.29
C ILE A 489 -18.45 -8.47 -10.73
N TRP A 490 -19.60 -9.13 -10.88
CA TRP A 490 -20.24 -9.36 -12.17
C TRP A 490 -20.69 -8.07 -12.85
N LYS A 491 -21.27 -7.13 -12.08
CA LYS A 491 -21.67 -5.83 -12.60
C LYS A 491 -20.46 -5.06 -13.11
N SER A 492 -19.38 -4.99 -12.32
CA SER A 492 -18.15 -4.29 -12.72
C SER A 492 -17.52 -4.89 -13.98
N TYR A 493 -17.40 -6.22 -14.07
CA TYR A 493 -16.88 -6.86 -15.28
C TYR A 493 -17.80 -6.73 -16.49
N SER A 494 -19.13 -6.68 -16.29
CA SER A 494 -20.06 -6.45 -17.41
C SER A 494 -19.83 -5.09 -18.07
N ILE A 495 -19.56 -4.05 -17.27
CA ILE A 495 -19.23 -2.71 -17.75
C ILE A 495 -17.87 -2.73 -18.46
N LEU A 496 -16.85 -3.32 -17.81
CA LEU A 496 -15.51 -3.40 -18.37
C LEU A 496 -15.49 -4.12 -19.73
N PHE A 497 -16.12 -5.29 -19.83
CA PHE A 497 -16.15 -6.06 -21.08
C PHE A 497 -16.95 -5.35 -22.17
N GLN A 498 -18.08 -4.73 -21.81
CA GLN A 498 -18.87 -3.95 -22.76
C GLN A 498 -18.08 -2.73 -23.28
N GLN A 499 -17.35 -2.03 -22.41
CA GLN A 499 -16.49 -0.92 -22.79
C GLN A 499 -15.42 -1.36 -23.82
N TRP A 500 -14.70 -2.45 -23.55
CA TRP A 500 -13.66 -2.97 -24.44
C TRP A 500 -14.23 -3.45 -25.78
N LYS A 501 -15.42 -4.07 -25.77
CA LYS A 501 -16.12 -4.44 -27.00
C LYS A 501 -16.44 -3.21 -27.86
N LEU A 502 -16.96 -2.14 -27.26
CA LEU A 502 -17.26 -0.88 -27.95
C LEU A 502 -15.97 -0.27 -28.55
N LEU A 503 -14.88 -0.26 -27.79
CA LEU A 503 -13.59 0.25 -28.25
C LEU A 503 -13.11 -0.45 -29.54
N PHE A 504 -13.17 -1.80 -29.58
CA PHE A 504 -12.83 -2.57 -30.77
C PHE A 504 -13.80 -2.35 -31.94
N GLN A 505 -15.11 -2.24 -31.66
CA GLN A 505 -16.13 -1.97 -32.67
C GLN A 505 -15.93 -0.61 -33.36
N ILE A 506 -15.69 0.43 -32.56
CA ILE A 506 -15.45 1.80 -33.05
C ILE A 506 -14.14 1.84 -33.83
N GLY A 507 -13.06 1.26 -33.29
CA GLY A 507 -11.76 1.18 -33.95
C GLY A 507 -11.84 0.48 -35.31
N LYS A 508 -12.57 -0.63 -35.41
CA LYS A 508 -12.81 -1.33 -36.68
C LYS A 508 -13.57 -0.45 -37.67
N LYS A 509 -14.68 0.16 -37.27
CA LYS A 509 -15.47 1.02 -38.16
C LYS A 509 -14.69 2.24 -38.65
N ASN A 510 -13.91 2.88 -37.79
CA ASN A 510 -13.05 4.00 -38.19
C ASN A 510 -11.95 3.55 -39.15
N HIS A 511 -11.40 2.36 -38.96
CA HIS A 511 -10.43 1.78 -39.88
C HIS A 511 -11.04 1.50 -41.26
N GLU A 512 -12.24 0.90 -41.29
CA GLU A 512 -13.03 0.70 -42.52
C GLU A 512 -13.39 2.03 -43.20
N ALA A 513 -13.55 3.11 -42.43
CA ALA A 513 -13.75 4.47 -42.93
C ALA A 513 -12.46 5.19 -43.34
N GLY A 514 -11.30 4.52 -43.33
CA GLY A 514 -10.02 5.05 -43.82
C GLY A 514 -9.02 5.50 -42.76
N THR A 515 -9.32 5.33 -41.47
CA THR A 515 -8.35 5.65 -40.40
C THR A 515 -7.22 4.63 -40.41
N LEU A 516 -5.98 5.11 -40.47
CA LEU A 516 -4.79 4.24 -40.44
C LEU A 516 -4.59 3.65 -39.05
N LEU A 517 -4.15 2.39 -39.02
CA LEU A 517 -3.71 1.74 -37.78
C LEU A 517 -2.26 2.09 -37.51
N ALA A 518 -1.93 2.30 -36.24
CA ALA A 518 -0.54 2.37 -35.82
C ALA A 518 0.24 1.12 -36.29
N THR A 519 1.49 1.31 -36.62
CA THR A 519 2.46 0.22 -36.79
C THR A 519 2.90 -0.31 -35.43
N TYR A 520 3.37 -1.56 -35.38
CA TYR A 520 3.97 -2.09 -34.14
C TYR A 520 5.23 -1.31 -33.72
N LYS A 521 5.95 -0.72 -34.69
CA LYS A 521 7.11 0.14 -34.43
C LYS A 521 6.71 1.42 -33.70
N GLU A 522 5.65 2.08 -34.14
CA GLU A 522 5.13 3.28 -33.47
C GLU A 522 4.61 2.95 -32.07
N PHE A 523 3.96 1.80 -31.90
CA PHE A 523 3.51 1.35 -30.57
C PHE A 523 4.68 1.15 -29.60
N TYR A 524 5.75 0.51 -30.07
CA TYR A 524 6.96 0.31 -29.27
C TYR A 524 7.67 1.64 -28.95
N ALA A 525 7.77 2.54 -29.94
CA ALA A 525 8.36 3.87 -29.72
C ALA A 525 7.57 4.68 -28.69
N LEU A 526 6.24 4.66 -28.76
CA LEU A 526 5.35 5.32 -27.79
C LEU A 526 5.58 4.77 -26.37
N TRP A 527 5.70 3.45 -26.23
CA TRP A 527 6.01 2.81 -24.95
C TRP A 527 7.35 3.24 -24.37
N GLN A 528 8.40 3.34 -25.21
CA GLN A 528 9.70 3.85 -24.76
C GLN A 528 9.59 5.30 -24.28
N SER A 529 8.95 6.18 -25.07
CA SER A 529 8.76 7.59 -24.69
C SER A 529 8.00 7.74 -23.37
N TYR A 530 6.99 6.90 -23.13
CA TYR A 530 6.25 6.90 -21.86
C TYR A 530 7.12 6.50 -20.67
N GLN A 531 7.94 5.45 -20.81
CA GLN A 531 8.84 5.02 -19.73
C GLN A 531 9.86 6.10 -19.37
N ASP A 532 10.36 6.84 -20.36
CA ASP A 532 11.30 7.93 -20.10
C ASP A 532 10.62 9.16 -19.49
N TYR A 533 9.38 9.45 -19.90
CA TYR A 533 8.58 10.53 -19.33
C TYR A 533 8.20 10.28 -17.86
N ILE A 534 7.82 9.05 -17.48
CA ILE A 534 7.52 8.72 -16.08
C ILE A 534 8.71 8.99 -15.16
N LYS A 535 9.93 8.65 -15.60
CA LYS A 535 11.15 8.89 -14.82
C LYS A 535 11.37 10.38 -14.50
N GLN A 536 10.90 11.28 -15.37
CA GLN A 536 10.99 12.73 -15.18
C GLN A 536 9.91 13.28 -14.23
N ILE A 537 8.72 12.68 -14.19
CA ILE A 537 7.62 13.12 -13.31
C ILE A 537 7.75 12.60 -11.88
N ASP A 538 8.25 11.38 -11.68
CA ASP A 538 8.26 10.75 -10.36
C ASP A 538 8.96 11.58 -9.25
N PRO A 539 10.05 12.33 -9.50
CA PRO A 539 10.64 13.26 -8.52
C PRO A 539 9.70 14.40 -8.10
N ILE A 540 9.07 15.07 -9.08
CA ILE A 540 8.13 16.19 -8.86
C ILE A 540 6.93 15.74 -8.03
N SER A 541 6.46 14.51 -8.25
CA SER A 541 5.34 13.94 -7.49
C SER A 541 5.64 13.65 -6.02
N LYS A 542 6.92 13.47 -5.65
CA LYS A 542 7.37 13.21 -4.27
C LYS A 542 7.72 14.47 -3.51
N GLU A 543 8.17 15.51 -4.20
CA GLU A 543 8.62 16.77 -3.59
C GLU A 543 7.45 17.73 -3.29
N PHE A 544 6.33 17.61 -4.01
CA PHE A 544 5.18 18.51 -3.90
C PHE A 544 3.82 17.82 -3.65
N GLY A 545 3.81 16.49 -3.45
CA GLY A 545 2.61 15.65 -3.29
C GLY A 545 2.06 15.52 -1.87
#